data_AF-A0A3C1RZJ6-F1
#
_entry.id   AF-A0A3C1RZJ6-F1
#
_cell.length_a   1.000
_cell.length_b   1.000
_cell.length_c   1.000
_cell.angle_alpha   90.00
_cell.angle_beta   90.00
_cell.angle_gamma   90.00
#
_symmetry.space_group_name_H-M   'P 1'
#
loop_
_entity.id
_entity.type
_entity.pdbx_description
1 polymer ?
#
loop_
_entity_poly.entity_id
_entity_poly.type
_entity_poly.pdbx_seq_one_letter_code
_entity_poly.pdbx_strand_id
1 'polypeptide(L)'
;MKILKGILASFIFITSVVSCSSSDDDTNDCTRSKEASTLAETAYNIDKQNEVLCKNYKTALENEITTCGDTDGILQTKIDALGNCTFVDHGTLSVTVGTLNIEFSLINIELASGLIKVKGSKQGQGSDHSIYFELAENTTGVDIMQNFKLTLNGGEFFPNTDGFDDFTNNITVNSSVSIKGTFGGIVTRADGADLSLSQGVFDLGY
;
A
#
# COMPACT_ATOMS: atom_id res chain seq x y z
N MET A 1 -30.81 -21.78 -52.77
CA MET A 1 -29.95 -22.96 -52.51
C MET A 1 -28.72 -22.44 -51.80
N LYS A 2 -28.47 -22.60 -50.49
CA LYS A 2 -28.87 -23.60 -49.50
C LYS A 2 -29.60 -22.97 -48.31
N ILE A 3 -30.50 -23.77 -47.75
CA ILE A 3 -31.25 -23.59 -46.50
C ILE A 3 -30.46 -24.35 -45.42
N LEU A 4 -30.29 -23.81 -44.21
CA LEU A 4 -30.56 -24.57 -42.96
C LEU A 4 -30.31 -23.75 -41.67
N LYS A 5 -31.40 -23.63 -40.88
CA LYS A 5 -31.57 -23.82 -39.41
C LYS A 5 -30.54 -23.15 -38.49
N GLY A 6 -30.88 -22.33 -37.50
CA GLY A 6 -31.96 -22.34 -36.49
C GLY A 6 -31.40 -21.48 -35.33
N ILE A 7 -32.07 -21.01 -34.28
CA ILE A 7 -33.30 -21.37 -33.58
C ILE A 7 -33.84 -20.06 -32.96
N LEU A 8 -35.15 -19.99 -32.95
CA LEU A 8 -35.99 -19.02 -32.28
C LEU A 8 -35.92 -19.23 -30.76
N ALA A 9 -35.63 -18.19 -29.98
CA ALA A 9 -36.02 -18.11 -28.57
C ALA A 9 -36.46 -16.68 -28.26
N SER A 10 -37.77 -16.50 -28.45
CA SER A 10 -38.59 -15.44 -27.89
C SER A 10 -38.87 -15.74 -26.40
N PHE A 11 -39.39 -14.74 -25.67
CA PHE A 11 -39.96 -14.83 -24.31
C PHE A 11 -38.90 -14.95 -23.18
N ILE A 12 -38.82 -14.10 -22.15
CA ILE A 12 -39.82 -13.30 -21.42
C ILE A 12 -39.11 -12.19 -20.61
N PHE A 13 -39.72 -11.01 -20.59
CA PHE A 13 -39.47 -9.94 -19.61
C PHE A 13 -40.15 -10.38 -18.29
N ILE A 14 -39.41 -10.93 -17.32
CA ILE A 14 -39.90 -11.05 -15.94
C ILE A 14 -39.43 -9.80 -15.19
N THR A 15 -40.29 -8.78 -15.22
CA THR A 15 -40.41 -7.86 -14.09
C THR A 15 -40.96 -8.66 -12.92
N SER A 16 -40.07 -9.23 -12.10
CA SER A 16 -40.43 -9.72 -10.79
C SER A 16 -40.64 -8.51 -9.88
N VAL A 17 -41.87 -7.98 -9.91
CA VAL A 17 -42.45 -7.27 -8.78
C VAL A 17 -42.62 -8.28 -7.65
N VAL A 18 -41.59 -8.45 -6.84
CA VAL A 18 -41.75 -9.05 -5.51
C VAL A 18 -42.48 -8.01 -4.67
N SER A 19 -43.80 -8.06 -4.74
CA SER A 19 -44.66 -7.58 -3.67
C SER A 19 -44.52 -8.59 -2.54
N CYS A 20 -43.79 -8.25 -1.49
CA CYS A 20 -43.96 -8.89 -0.20
C CYS A 20 -44.47 -7.86 0.78
N SER A 21 -45.65 -8.17 1.28
CA SER A 21 -46.42 -7.59 2.37
C SER A 21 -45.60 -6.89 3.46
N SER A 22 -46.01 -5.67 3.76
CA SER A 22 -45.78 -4.99 5.03
C SER A 22 -46.35 -5.82 6.20
N SER A 23 -45.46 -6.38 7.00
CA SER A 23 -45.70 -6.86 8.36
C SER A 23 -44.38 -6.70 9.13
N ASP A 24 -44.37 -5.80 10.11
CA ASP A 24 -43.37 -5.55 11.17
C ASP A 24 -42.22 -6.60 11.28
N ASP A 25 -40.99 -6.28 10.83
CA ASP A 25 -39.86 -7.22 10.91
C ASP A 25 -38.49 -6.51 11.04
N ASP A 26 -38.23 -5.88 12.20
CA ASP A 26 -36.88 -5.40 12.59
C ASP A 26 -35.83 -6.55 12.61
N THR A 27 -36.28 -7.81 12.61
CA THR A 27 -35.42 -9.01 12.67
C THR A 27 -34.72 -9.35 11.34
N ASN A 28 -35.19 -8.83 10.20
CA ASN A 28 -34.55 -9.04 8.89
C ASN A 28 -33.35 -8.10 8.67
N ASP A 29 -33.49 -6.82 9.00
CA ASP A 29 -32.46 -5.81 8.70
C ASP A 29 -31.20 -5.98 9.55
N CYS A 30 -31.34 -6.41 10.80
CA CYS A 30 -30.19 -6.73 11.64
C CYS A 30 -29.41 -7.95 11.11
N THR A 31 -30.11 -8.99 10.64
CA THR A 31 -29.47 -10.18 10.05
C THR A 31 -28.66 -9.80 8.80
N ARG A 32 -29.24 -8.96 7.93
CA ARG A 32 -28.55 -8.47 6.72
C ARG A 32 -27.34 -7.60 7.04
N SER A 33 -27.42 -6.77 8.07
CA SER A 33 -26.29 -5.93 8.51
C SER A 33 -25.13 -6.79 9.02
N LYS A 34 -25.41 -7.86 9.78
CA LYS A 34 -24.41 -8.85 10.23
C LYS A 34 -23.74 -9.58 9.08
N GLU A 35 -24.51 -9.98 8.07
CA GLU A 35 -23.97 -10.60 6.86
C GLU A 35 -23.06 -9.63 6.10
N ALA A 36 -23.46 -8.36 5.97
CA ALA A 36 -22.65 -7.32 5.34
C ALA A 36 -21.32 -7.09 6.08
N SER A 37 -21.34 -7.00 7.42
CA SER A 37 -20.12 -6.92 8.23
C SER A 37 -19.21 -8.13 8.04
N THR A 38 -19.77 -9.34 7.99
CA THR A 38 -19.00 -10.58 7.80
C THR A 38 -18.34 -10.63 6.42
N LEU A 39 -19.05 -10.20 5.38
CA LEU A 39 -18.52 -10.11 4.02
C LEU A 39 -17.41 -9.06 3.92
N ALA A 40 -17.63 -7.89 4.52
CA ALA A 40 -16.64 -6.81 4.53
C ALA A 40 -15.39 -7.19 5.36
N GLU A 41 -15.57 -7.89 6.49
CA GLU A 41 -14.47 -8.46 7.28
C GLU A 41 -13.67 -9.46 6.47
N THR A 42 -14.35 -10.36 5.74
CA THR A 42 -13.69 -11.34 4.86
C THR A 42 -12.87 -10.64 3.79
N ALA A 43 -13.43 -9.61 3.14
CA ALA A 43 -12.72 -8.82 2.15
C ALA A 43 -11.51 -8.10 2.76
N TYR A 44 -11.69 -7.42 3.89
CA TYR A 44 -10.59 -6.77 4.63
C TYR A 44 -9.49 -7.75 5.05
N ASN A 45 -9.84 -8.98 5.43
CA ASN A 45 -8.86 -9.99 5.81
C ASN A 45 -8.04 -10.53 4.62
N ILE A 46 -8.47 -10.33 3.37
CA ILE A 46 -7.66 -10.63 2.17
C ILE A 46 -6.50 -9.63 2.06
N ASP A 47 -6.76 -8.35 2.30
CA ASP A 47 -5.77 -7.28 2.27
C ASP A 47 -6.05 -6.25 3.36
N LYS A 48 -5.39 -6.44 4.51
CA LYS A 48 -5.57 -5.62 5.70
C LYS A 48 -4.96 -4.23 5.58
N GLN A 49 -4.19 -3.96 4.52
CA GLN A 49 -3.57 -2.65 4.28
C GLN A 49 -4.36 -1.84 3.25
N ASN A 50 -5.42 -2.41 2.68
CA ASN A 50 -6.26 -1.69 1.76
C ASN A 50 -7.20 -0.71 2.48
N GLU A 51 -6.93 0.60 2.33
CA GLU A 51 -7.74 1.68 2.91
C GLU A 51 -9.23 1.57 2.55
N VAL A 52 -9.56 1.18 1.31
CA VAL A 52 -10.95 1.03 0.86
C VAL A 52 -11.63 -0.14 1.58
N LEU A 53 -10.95 -1.29 1.69
CA LEU A 53 -11.51 -2.45 2.39
C LEU A 53 -11.65 -2.20 3.89
N CYS A 54 -10.68 -1.53 4.52
CA CYS A 54 -10.77 -1.09 5.92
C CYS A 54 -11.97 -0.17 6.13
N LYS A 55 -12.12 0.88 5.29
CA LYS A 55 -13.25 1.81 5.38
C LYS A 55 -14.58 1.11 5.15
N ASN A 56 -14.67 0.22 4.16
CA ASN A 56 -15.88 -0.55 3.91
C ASN A 56 -16.24 -1.45 5.10
N TYR A 57 -15.25 -2.09 5.73
CA TYR A 57 -15.50 -2.90 6.93
C TYR A 57 -15.94 -2.03 8.11
N LYS A 58 -15.26 -0.91 8.35
CA LYS A 58 -15.65 0.05 9.40
C LYS A 58 -17.07 0.58 9.20
N THR A 59 -17.43 0.97 7.98
CA THR A 59 -18.79 1.42 7.64
C THR A 59 -19.82 0.30 7.81
N ALA A 60 -19.48 -0.96 7.47
CA ALA A 60 -20.38 -2.09 7.69
C ALA A 60 -20.65 -2.30 9.19
N LEU A 61 -19.61 -2.23 10.04
CA LEU A 61 -19.75 -2.29 11.49
C LEU A 61 -20.59 -1.12 12.05
N GLU A 62 -20.39 0.12 11.59
CA GLU A 62 -21.19 1.28 11.99
C GLU A 62 -22.68 1.11 11.61
N ASN A 63 -22.96 0.53 10.45
CA ASN A 63 -24.32 0.19 10.02
C ASN A 63 -24.92 -0.93 10.88
N GLU A 64 -24.13 -1.95 11.25
CA GLU A 64 -24.56 -3.00 12.16
C GLU A 64 -24.88 -2.43 13.55
N ILE A 65 -24.05 -1.54 14.11
CA ILE A 65 -24.35 -0.85 15.38
C ILE A 65 -25.65 -0.07 15.27
N THR A 66 -25.85 0.66 14.17
CA THR A 66 -27.06 1.48 13.96
C THR A 66 -28.32 0.62 13.86
N THR A 67 -28.23 -0.57 13.26
CA THR A 67 -29.38 -1.43 12.97
C THR A 67 -29.66 -2.45 14.07
N CYS A 68 -28.62 -3.00 14.69
CA CYS A 68 -28.70 -4.08 15.68
C CYS A 68 -28.46 -3.62 17.12
N GLY A 69 -27.85 -2.45 17.32
CA GLY A 69 -27.29 -2.03 18.60
C GLY A 69 -25.96 -2.73 18.94
N ASP A 70 -25.29 -2.24 19.99
CA ASP A 70 -23.98 -2.73 20.45
C ASP A 70 -23.88 -2.62 21.98
N THR A 71 -24.77 -3.31 22.69
CA THR A 71 -24.90 -3.19 24.16
C THR A 71 -23.66 -3.66 24.92
N ASP A 72 -22.89 -4.59 24.36
CA ASP A 72 -21.65 -5.10 24.94
C ASP A 72 -20.40 -4.34 24.47
N GLY A 73 -20.54 -3.40 23.52
CA GLY A 73 -19.46 -2.59 22.97
C GLY A 73 -18.47 -3.35 22.10
N ILE A 74 -18.79 -4.58 21.70
CA ILE A 74 -17.88 -5.43 20.91
C ILE A 74 -17.65 -4.82 19.53
N LEU A 75 -18.71 -4.33 18.87
CA LEU A 75 -18.58 -3.74 17.53
C LEU A 75 -17.81 -2.42 17.59
N GLN A 76 -18.08 -1.58 18.59
CA GLN A 76 -17.32 -0.35 18.82
C GLN A 76 -15.85 -0.66 19.08
N THR A 77 -15.53 -1.69 19.87
CA THR A 77 -14.14 -2.12 20.10
C THR A 77 -13.45 -2.54 18.80
N LYS A 78 -14.16 -3.23 17.90
CA LYS A 78 -13.62 -3.57 16.57
C LYS A 78 -13.36 -2.31 15.73
N ILE A 79 -14.29 -1.35 15.72
CA ILE A 79 -14.13 -0.07 15.02
C ILE A 79 -12.91 0.70 15.55
N ASP A 80 -12.75 0.76 16.87
CA ASP A 80 -11.64 1.45 17.51
C ASP A 80 -10.30 0.79 17.17
N ALA A 81 -10.27 -0.55 17.10
CA ALA A 81 -9.10 -1.31 16.67
C ALA A 81 -8.73 -1.09 15.18
N LEU A 82 -9.70 -0.78 14.32
CA LEU A 82 -9.45 -0.40 12.92
C LEU A 82 -8.87 1.02 12.80
N GLY A 83 -8.98 1.85 13.84
CA GLY A 83 -8.49 3.22 13.86
C GLY A 83 -9.11 4.08 12.75
N ASN A 84 -8.28 4.88 12.08
CA ASN A 84 -8.73 5.81 11.03
C ASN A 84 -8.69 5.22 9.61
N CYS A 85 -8.33 3.94 9.45
CA CYS A 85 -8.10 3.31 8.14
C CYS A 85 -7.10 4.06 7.25
N THR A 86 -6.24 4.88 7.85
CA THR A 86 -5.11 5.52 7.17
C THR A 86 -3.90 4.65 7.42
N PHE A 87 -3.47 3.93 6.38
CA PHE A 87 -2.19 3.24 6.41
C PHE A 87 -1.15 4.29 6.03
N VAL A 88 -0.33 4.69 7.00
CA VAL A 88 0.81 5.55 6.71
C VAL A 88 1.89 4.64 6.15
N ASP A 89 2.73 5.16 5.26
CA ASP A 89 3.90 4.39 4.84
C ASP A 89 4.76 4.11 6.08
N HIS A 90 5.03 2.85 6.34
CA HIS A 90 5.66 2.38 7.57
C HIS A 90 6.87 1.51 7.28
N GLY A 91 7.73 1.37 8.28
CA GLY A 91 8.86 0.45 8.25
C GLY A 91 10.19 1.15 8.44
N THR A 92 11.25 0.51 7.98
CA THR A 92 12.62 1.01 8.11
C THR A 92 13.10 1.51 6.77
N LEU A 93 13.63 2.73 6.73
CA LEU A 93 14.41 3.26 5.62
C LEU A 93 15.63 3.97 6.20
N SER A 94 16.81 3.43 5.92
CA SER A 94 18.05 3.99 6.45
C SER A 94 19.23 3.80 5.50
N VAL A 95 20.26 4.63 5.70
CA VAL A 95 21.55 4.51 5.01
C VAL A 95 22.68 4.94 5.93
N THR A 96 23.76 4.18 5.92
CA THR A 96 25.01 4.53 6.59
C THR A 96 25.95 5.21 5.61
N VAL A 97 26.29 6.46 5.93
CA VAL A 97 27.21 7.32 5.17
C VAL A 97 28.48 7.51 5.99
N GLY A 98 29.57 6.84 5.60
CA GLY A 98 30.77 6.75 6.45
C GLY A 98 30.45 6.07 7.79
N THR A 99 30.48 6.82 8.89
CA THR A 99 30.10 6.35 10.23
C THR A 99 28.72 6.85 10.69
N LEU A 100 28.06 7.70 9.92
CA LEU A 100 26.77 8.28 10.26
C LEU A 100 25.64 7.41 9.70
N ASN A 101 24.82 6.83 10.59
CA ASN A 101 23.56 6.23 10.19
C ASN A 101 22.46 7.29 10.08
N ILE A 102 21.82 7.37 8.92
CA ILE A 102 20.72 8.27 8.62
C ILE A 102 19.46 7.41 8.53
N GLU A 103 18.55 7.61 9.48
CA GLU A 103 17.22 7.03 9.46
C GLU A 103 16.21 8.07 8.97
N PHE A 104 15.39 7.70 7.99
CA PHE A 104 14.38 8.58 7.40
C PHE A 104 13.05 8.34 8.12
N SER A 105 12.63 9.33 8.90
CA SER A 105 11.45 9.21 9.80
C SER A 105 10.12 9.55 9.11
N LEU A 106 10.16 10.30 8.01
CA LEU A 106 8.98 10.59 7.21
C LEU A 106 9.12 9.90 5.86
N ILE A 107 8.28 8.89 5.65
CA ILE A 107 8.27 8.05 4.45
C ILE A 107 6.99 8.33 3.67
N ASN A 108 7.10 8.43 2.35
CA ASN A 108 5.99 8.54 1.43
C ASN A 108 6.19 7.58 0.25
N ILE A 109 5.24 6.69 0.03
CA ILE A 109 5.27 5.69 -1.04
C ILE A 109 4.04 5.90 -1.93
N GLU A 110 4.27 5.95 -3.24
CA GLU A 110 3.23 6.13 -4.24
C GLU A 110 3.31 4.97 -5.23
N LEU A 111 2.28 4.12 -5.26
CA LEU A 111 2.08 3.12 -6.30
C LEU A 111 1.14 3.67 -7.38
N ALA A 112 1.68 3.91 -8.57
CA ALA A 112 0.89 4.40 -9.70
C ALA A 112 1.32 3.71 -10.99
N SER A 113 0.36 3.10 -11.69
CA SER A 113 0.58 2.45 -12.99
C SER A 113 1.71 1.39 -12.99
N GLY A 114 1.82 0.59 -11.91
CA GLY A 114 2.85 -0.45 -11.77
C GLY A 114 4.25 0.09 -11.44
N LEU A 115 4.36 1.35 -11.03
CA LEU A 115 5.61 1.98 -10.58
C LEU A 115 5.45 2.40 -9.12
N ILE A 116 6.39 1.97 -8.28
CA ILE A 116 6.49 2.32 -6.86
C ILE A 116 7.51 3.44 -6.75
N LYS A 117 7.11 4.59 -6.20
CA LYS A 117 8.00 5.71 -5.90
C LYS A 117 8.18 5.80 -4.40
N VAL A 118 9.41 5.74 -3.92
CA VAL A 118 9.73 5.83 -2.50
C VAL A 118 10.41 7.16 -2.22
N LYS A 119 9.89 7.91 -1.25
CA LYS A 119 10.48 9.14 -0.72
C LYS A 119 10.70 8.97 0.77
N GLY A 120 11.93 9.17 1.24
CA GLY A 120 12.26 9.28 2.65
C GLY A 120 12.80 10.66 2.96
N SER A 121 12.44 11.22 4.12
CA SER A 121 13.02 12.45 4.64
C SER A 121 13.26 12.37 6.14
N LYS A 122 14.34 13.02 6.58
CA LYS A 122 14.65 13.24 7.98
C LYS A 122 14.60 14.74 8.22
N GLN A 123 13.69 15.19 9.08
CA GLN A 123 13.60 16.58 9.49
C GLN A 123 14.15 16.76 10.91
N GLY A 124 15.09 17.68 11.07
CA GLY A 124 15.72 18.05 12.34
C GLY A 124 16.56 19.32 12.16
N GLN A 125 16.88 20.02 13.26
CA GLN A 125 17.64 21.27 13.19
C GLN A 125 18.97 21.08 12.44
N GLY A 126 19.07 21.64 11.23
CA GLY A 126 20.31 21.75 10.46
C GLY A 126 20.65 20.60 9.52
N SER A 127 19.74 19.64 9.28
CA SER A 127 19.98 18.53 8.34
C SER A 127 18.80 18.29 7.39
N ASP A 128 18.92 18.76 6.16
CA ASP A 128 17.99 18.43 5.06
C ASP A 128 18.49 17.15 4.38
N HIS A 129 18.08 16.00 4.91
CA HIS A 129 18.38 14.69 4.33
C HIS A 129 17.13 14.10 3.69
N SER A 130 17.24 13.65 2.44
CA SER A 130 16.17 12.94 1.75
C SER A 130 16.73 11.85 0.84
N ILE A 131 15.91 10.84 0.57
CA ILE A 131 16.20 9.75 -0.34
C ILE A 131 15.00 9.56 -1.26
N TYR A 132 15.30 9.25 -2.52
CA TYR A 132 14.31 8.93 -3.55
C TYR A 132 14.78 7.74 -4.36
N PHE A 133 13.88 6.83 -4.68
CA PHE A 133 14.10 5.80 -5.70
C PHE A 133 12.78 5.25 -6.22
N GLU A 134 12.85 4.57 -7.35
CA GLU A 134 11.72 3.94 -8.02
C GLU A 134 11.96 2.45 -8.25
N LEU A 135 10.88 1.68 -8.20
CA LEU A 135 10.87 0.24 -8.50
C LEU A 135 9.68 -0.08 -9.40
N ALA A 136 9.89 -0.94 -10.40
CA ALA A 136 8.77 -1.55 -11.11
C ALA A 136 8.09 -2.57 -10.18
N GLU A 137 6.76 -2.52 -10.05
CA GLU A 137 6.01 -3.42 -9.17
C GLU A 137 6.25 -4.88 -9.53
N ASN A 138 6.29 -5.76 -8.52
CA ASN A 138 6.46 -7.21 -8.70
C ASN A 138 7.80 -7.62 -9.34
N THR A 139 8.83 -6.77 -9.25
CA THR A 139 10.19 -7.09 -9.72
C THR A 139 11.15 -7.21 -8.54
N THR A 140 11.93 -8.30 -8.52
CA THR A 140 12.97 -8.57 -7.52
C THR A 140 14.30 -8.84 -8.23
N GLY A 141 15.40 -8.68 -7.50
CA GLY A 141 16.74 -8.89 -8.03
C GLY A 141 17.71 -7.75 -7.77
N VAL A 142 18.85 -7.85 -8.42
CA VAL A 142 20.00 -6.95 -8.25
C VAL A 142 19.95 -5.84 -9.32
N ASP A 143 20.33 -4.63 -8.95
CA ASP A 143 20.48 -3.46 -9.84
C ASP A 143 19.22 -3.07 -10.62
N ILE A 144 18.04 -3.35 -10.04
CA ILE A 144 16.73 -2.98 -10.62
C ILE A 144 16.16 -1.64 -10.10
N MET A 145 16.88 -0.94 -9.21
CA MET A 145 16.43 0.33 -8.66
C MET A 145 16.65 1.42 -9.69
N GLN A 146 15.64 2.28 -9.88
CA GLN A 146 15.67 3.33 -10.87
C GLN A 146 15.61 4.70 -10.19
N ASN A 147 16.13 5.71 -10.88
CA ASN A 147 16.03 7.12 -10.49
C ASN A 147 16.47 7.38 -9.04
N PHE A 148 17.46 6.61 -8.54
CA PHE A 148 17.96 6.78 -7.18
C PHE A 148 18.59 8.18 -7.02
N LYS A 149 18.26 8.83 -5.92
CA LYS A 149 18.84 10.10 -5.51
C LYS A 149 18.91 10.20 -3.99
N LEU A 150 20.08 10.53 -3.47
CA LEU A 150 20.30 10.82 -2.06
C LEU A 150 20.66 12.30 -1.90
N THR A 151 19.93 13.03 -1.07
CA THR A 151 20.25 14.43 -0.73
C THR A 151 20.82 14.47 0.67
N LEU A 152 22.02 15.02 0.82
CA LEU A 152 22.65 15.27 2.11
C LEU A 152 23.02 16.74 2.27
N ASN A 153 22.37 17.42 3.22
CA ASN A 153 22.61 18.84 3.51
C ASN A 153 22.54 19.71 2.23
N GLY A 154 21.56 19.43 1.38
CA GLY A 154 21.36 20.11 0.09
C GLY A 154 22.24 19.64 -1.08
N GLY A 155 23.21 18.75 -0.86
CA GLY A 155 23.98 18.12 -1.93
C GLY A 155 23.28 16.88 -2.47
N GLU A 156 23.05 16.80 -3.78
CA GLU A 156 22.45 15.63 -4.44
C GLU A 156 23.53 14.64 -4.91
N PHE A 157 23.32 13.37 -4.62
CA PHE A 157 24.20 12.26 -4.99
C PHE A 157 23.43 11.23 -5.81
N PHE A 158 24.07 10.72 -6.86
CA PHE A 158 23.51 9.77 -7.82
C PHE A 158 24.37 8.50 -7.88
N PRO A 159 23.83 7.34 -8.30
CA PRO A 159 24.61 6.11 -8.45
C PRO A 159 25.84 6.31 -9.32
N ASN A 160 27.00 5.80 -8.89
CA ASN A 160 28.21 5.69 -9.71
C ASN A 160 28.34 4.25 -10.22
N THR A 161 28.65 4.08 -11.50
CA THR A 161 28.80 2.79 -12.20
C THR A 161 30.13 2.64 -12.92
N ASP A 162 31.08 3.53 -12.68
CA ASP A 162 32.32 3.64 -13.45
C ASP A 162 33.54 3.04 -12.69
N GLY A 163 33.34 2.20 -11.67
CA GLY A 163 34.39 1.80 -10.72
C GLY A 163 34.35 0.35 -10.20
N PHE A 164 35.13 0.09 -9.15
CA PHE A 164 35.20 -1.23 -8.48
C PHE A 164 34.14 -1.38 -7.37
N ASP A 165 33.66 -0.26 -6.82
CA ASP A 165 32.66 -0.20 -5.75
C ASP A 165 31.38 0.46 -6.27
N ASP A 166 30.89 -0.03 -7.41
CA ASP A 166 29.69 0.48 -8.06
C ASP A 166 28.50 0.48 -7.10
N PHE A 167 27.64 1.49 -7.26
CA PHE A 167 26.35 1.47 -6.60
C PHE A 167 25.58 0.22 -7.01
N THR A 168 25.15 -0.56 -6.03
CA THR A 168 24.32 -1.74 -6.23
C THR A 168 23.14 -1.73 -5.28
N ASN A 169 22.07 -2.37 -5.71
CA ASN A 169 20.90 -2.61 -4.89
C ASN A 169 20.40 -4.04 -5.07
N ASN A 170 19.72 -4.58 -4.07
CA ASN A 170 19.12 -5.91 -4.13
C ASN A 170 17.73 -5.89 -3.50
N ILE A 171 16.70 -6.15 -4.31
CA ILE A 171 15.31 -6.20 -3.89
C ILE A 171 14.95 -7.66 -3.65
N THR A 172 14.57 -7.99 -2.42
CA THR A 172 14.20 -9.35 -2.01
C THR A 172 12.68 -9.54 -1.89
N VAL A 173 11.94 -8.46 -1.67
CA VAL A 173 10.48 -8.44 -1.69
C VAL A 173 10.02 -7.21 -2.48
N ASN A 174 9.08 -7.41 -3.40
CA ASN A 174 8.39 -6.35 -4.09
C ASN A 174 7.01 -6.86 -4.49
N SER A 175 6.00 -6.29 -3.86
CA SER A 175 4.60 -6.67 -3.98
C SER A 175 3.74 -5.41 -3.89
N SER A 176 2.45 -5.56 -4.12
CA SER A 176 1.48 -4.45 -4.04
C SER A 176 1.34 -3.81 -2.65
N VAL A 177 1.90 -4.43 -1.60
CA VAL A 177 1.75 -3.98 -0.20
C VAL A 177 3.06 -3.88 0.58
N SER A 178 4.18 -4.31 -0.01
CA SER A 178 5.47 -4.28 0.66
C SER A 178 6.66 -4.36 -0.29
N ILE A 179 7.73 -3.67 0.10
CA ILE A 179 9.04 -3.74 -0.55
C ILE A 179 10.14 -3.95 0.48
N LYS A 180 11.12 -4.80 0.17
CA LYS A 180 12.29 -5.05 1.01
C LYS A 180 13.54 -5.17 0.17
N GLY A 181 14.64 -4.61 0.67
CA GLY A 181 15.91 -4.72 0.00
C GLY A 181 17.02 -3.93 0.66
N THR A 182 18.15 -3.94 -0.01
CA THR A 182 19.37 -3.24 0.39
C THR A 182 19.92 -2.44 -0.77
N PHE A 183 20.71 -1.42 -0.47
CA PHE A 183 21.51 -0.67 -1.44
C PHE A 183 22.83 -0.23 -0.83
N GLY A 184 23.83 0.10 -1.65
CA GLY A 184 25.16 0.49 -1.17
C GLY A 184 26.11 0.76 -2.34
N GLY A 185 27.36 1.09 -2.03
CA GLY A 185 28.38 1.42 -3.04
C GLY A 185 28.60 2.93 -3.18
N ILE A 186 29.26 3.34 -4.26
CA ILE A 186 29.64 4.74 -4.49
C ILE A 186 28.49 5.52 -5.11
N VAL A 187 28.23 6.71 -4.55
CA VAL A 187 27.38 7.72 -5.17
C VAL A 187 28.18 9.00 -5.41
N THR A 188 27.89 9.70 -6.50
CA THR A 188 28.66 10.86 -6.95
C THR A 188 27.77 12.08 -7.07
N ARG A 189 28.30 13.23 -6.65
CA ARG A 189 27.65 14.54 -6.82
C ARG A 189 28.11 15.20 -8.13
N ALA A 190 27.35 16.17 -8.63
CA ALA A 190 27.63 16.88 -9.88
C ALA A 190 29.03 17.55 -9.97
N ASP A 191 29.67 17.84 -8.84
CA ASP A 191 31.04 18.37 -8.77
C ASP A 191 32.13 17.28 -8.82
N GLY A 192 31.74 16.01 -9.00
CA GLY A 192 32.63 14.85 -9.04
C GLY A 192 33.04 14.33 -7.67
N ALA A 193 32.44 14.82 -6.58
CA ALA A 193 32.72 14.30 -5.25
C ALA A 193 32.03 12.94 -5.04
N ASP A 194 32.82 11.92 -4.72
CA ASP A 194 32.35 10.59 -4.42
C ASP A 194 32.06 10.41 -2.92
N LEU A 195 31.04 9.59 -2.64
CA LEU A 195 30.63 9.21 -1.31
C LEU A 195 30.32 7.71 -1.28
N SER A 196 30.91 7.01 -0.31
CA SER A 196 30.63 5.58 -0.10
C SER A 196 29.45 5.37 0.85
N LEU A 197 28.49 4.58 0.41
CA LEU A 197 27.37 4.08 1.19
C LEU A 197 27.68 2.65 1.64
N SER A 198 27.97 2.46 2.93
CA SER A 198 28.37 1.14 3.44
C SER A 198 27.19 0.17 3.54
N GLN A 199 26.00 0.69 3.89
CA GLN A 199 24.77 -0.10 3.93
C GLN A 199 23.54 0.81 3.92
N GLY A 200 22.67 0.60 2.94
CA GLY A 200 21.29 1.07 2.91
C GLY A 200 20.33 -0.11 3.08
N VAL A 201 19.27 0.09 3.85
CA VAL A 201 18.23 -0.91 4.11
C VAL A 201 16.86 -0.26 3.95
N PHE A 202 15.95 -0.98 3.29
CA PHE A 202 14.54 -0.66 3.34
C PHE A 202 13.71 -1.93 3.59
N ASP A 203 12.76 -1.83 4.50
CA ASP A 203 11.70 -2.81 4.75
C ASP A 203 10.43 -2.01 5.00
N LEU A 204 9.63 -1.82 3.95
CA LEU A 204 8.55 -0.84 3.90
C LEU A 204 7.22 -1.49 3.54
N GLY A 205 6.17 -1.08 4.24
CA GLY A 205 4.77 -1.38 3.95
C GLY A 205 4.03 -0.11 3.56
N TYR A 206 3.13 -0.24 2.58
CA TYR A 206 2.33 0.84 2.00
C TYR A 206 1.01 0.29 1.43
#